data_AF-A0A7V8DK57-F1
#
_entry.id   AF-A0A7V8DK57-F1
#
_cell.length_a   1.000
_cell.length_b   1.000
_cell.length_c   1.000
_cell.angle_alpha   90.00
_cell.angle_beta   90.00
_cell.angle_gamma   90.00
#
_symmetry.space_group_name_H-M   'P 1'
#
loop_
_entity.id
_entity.type
_entity.pdbx_description
1 polymer ?
#
loop_
_entity_poly.entity_id
_entity_poly.type
_entity_poly.pdbx_seq_one_letter_code
_entity_poly.pdbx_strand_id
1 'polypeptide(L)'
;MSWIQKLYETYDACAGNANIPDIEELCPVGYSVQNAHIEVVIDKDGMFRRASLIQKENNPKTLIPVTEGSAGRTSGEDPHPLCDSLQYCAGDYVQYGVRCTNIFSTE
;
A
#
# COMPACT_ATOMS: atom_id res chain seq x y z
N MET A 1 14.94 2.80 30.33
CA MET A 1 13.66 2.55 29.63
C MET A 1 13.96 1.87 28.30
N SER A 2 13.92 0.54 28.24
CA SER A 2 14.43 -0.30 27.13
C SER A 2 13.29 -0.94 26.31
N TRP A 3 12.12 -0.30 26.27
CA TRP A 3 10.95 -0.91 25.66
C TRP A 3 11.06 -1.00 24.13
N ILE A 4 11.60 0.05 23.49
CA ILE A 4 11.79 0.10 22.03
C ILE A 4 12.73 -1.01 21.55
N GLN A 5 13.80 -1.26 22.32
CA GLN A 5 14.79 -2.28 22.01
C GLN A 5 14.19 -3.68 22.16
N LYS A 6 13.44 -3.94 23.25
CA LYS A 6 12.75 -5.21 23.45
C LYS A 6 11.72 -5.51 22.35
N LEU A 7 11.01 -4.49 21.85
CA LEU A 7 10.08 -4.65 20.72
C LEU A 7 10.81 -5.03 19.44
N TYR A 8 11.93 -4.37 19.15
CA TYR A 8 12.77 -4.71 18.00
C TYR A 8 13.30 -6.14 18.08
N GLU A 9 13.86 -6.55 19.22
CA GLU A 9 14.37 -7.91 19.46
C GLU A 9 13.25 -8.96 19.33
N THR A 10 12.02 -8.64 19.76
CA THR A 10 10.87 -9.54 19.62
C THR A 10 10.44 -9.67 18.15
N TYR A 11 10.46 -8.58 17.40
CA TYR A 11 10.14 -8.61 15.97
C TYR A 11 11.13 -9.51 15.22
N ASP A 12 12.43 -9.32 15.44
CA ASP A 12 13.48 -10.09 14.76
C ASP A 12 13.45 -11.58 15.13
N ALA A 13 13.14 -11.91 16.38
CA ALA A 13 12.96 -13.29 16.83
C ALA A 13 11.73 -14.00 16.23
N CYS A 14 10.70 -13.23 15.85
CA CYS A 14 9.48 -13.75 15.23
C CYS A 14 9.55 -13.71 13.69
N ALA A 15 10.34 -12.81 13.10
CA ALA A 15 10.51 -12.68 11.66
C ALA A 15 11.11 -13.98 11.09
N GLY A 16 10.34 -14.68 10.24
CA GLY A 16 10.76 -15.95 9.63
C GLY A 16 10.63 -17.19 10.52
N ASN A 17 10.03 -17.07 11.72
CA ASN A 17 9.81 -18.22 12.59
C ASN A 17 8.53 -19.00 12.18
N ALA A 18 8.71 -20.05 11.37
CA ALA A 18 7.62 -20.90 10.90
C ALA A 18 6.92 -21.74 11.99
N ASN A 19 7.42 -21.74 13.23
CA ASN A 19 6.85 -22.52 14.33
C ASN A 19 5.80 -21.76 15.14
N ILE A 20 5.54 -20.49 14.82
CA ILE A 20 4.49 -19.71 15.49
C ILE A 20 3.19 -19.85 14.69
N PRO A 21 2.20 -20.62 15.19
CA PRO A 21 0.91 -20.77 14.50
C PRO A 21 0.21 -19.41 14.41
N ASP A 22 -0.45 -19.15 13.29
CA ASP A 22 -1.17 -17.90 12.99
C ASP A 22 -0.32 -16.61 12.88
N ILE A 23 1.01 -16.69 12.75
CA ILE A 23 1.74 -15.56 12.17
C ILE A 23 1.40 -15.50 10.68
N GLU A 24 0.40 -14.69 10.34
CA GLU A 24 0.37 -14.05 9.03
C GLU A 24 1.73 -13.37 8.83
N GLU A 25 2.36 -13.57 7.67
CA GLU A 25 3.71 -13.08 7.37
C GLU A 25 3.92 -11.67 7.92
N LEU A 26 4.86 -11.53 8.86
CA LEU A 26 5.18 -10.25 9.48
C LEU A 26 5.54 -9.25 8.38
N CYS A 27 4.80 -8.15 8.33
CA CYS A 27 5.07 -7.10 7.35
C CYS A 27 6.47 -6.52 7.60
N PRO A 28 7.35 -6.49 6.58
CA PRO A 28 8.65 -5.85 6.68
C PRO A 28 8.53 -4.37 7.07
N VAL A 29 9.56 -3.85 7.72
CA VAL A 29 9.64 -2.42 8.05
C VAL A 29 9.64 -1.58 6.76
N GLY A 30 8.82 -0.54 6.71
CA GLY A 30 8.67 0.32 5.52
C GLY A 30 7.71 -0.22 4.46
N TYR A 31 6.99 -1.30 4.77
CA TYR A 31 5.90 -1.82 3.95
C TYR A 31 4.59 -1.85 4.73
N SER A 32 3.48 -1.89 4.01
CA SER A 32 2.15 -2.11 4.56
C SER A 32 1.41 -3.12 3.69
N VAL A 33 0.52 -3.89 4.30
CA VAL A 33 -0.35 -4.82 3.58
C VAL A 33 -1.67 -4.13 3.29
N GLN A 34 -2.02 -4.00 2.01
CA GLN A 34 -3.30 -3.46 1.58
C GLN A 34 -4.02 -4.44 0.65
N ASN A 35 -5.36 -4.37 0.64
CA ASN A 35 -6.17 -5.19 -0.26
C ASN A 35 -6.37 -4.46 -1.58
N ALA A 36 -5.75 -4.97 -2.65
CA ALA A 36 -5.93 -4.45 -4.00
C ALA A 36 -7.26 -4.94 -4.60
N HIS A 37 -8.04 -4.02 -5.18
CA HIS A 37 -9.31 -4.35 -5.83
C HIS A 37 -9.15 -4.48 -7.36
N ILE A 38 -8.21 -3.73 -7.94
CA ILE A 38 -7.98 -3.64 -9.37
C ILE A 38 -6.49 -3.79 -9.62
N GLU A 39 -6.11 -4.73 -10.48
CA GLU A 39 -4.76 -4.83 -11.02
C GLU A 39 -4.73 -4.16 -12.39
N VAL A 40 -3.77 -3.25 -12.60
CA VAL A 40 -3.53 -2.61 -13.89
C VAL A 40 -2.14 -2.99 -14.38
N VAL A 41 -2.07 -3.52 -15.59
CA VAL A 41 -0.80 -3.84 -16.25
C VAL A 41 -0.50 -2.77 -17.28
N ILE A 42 0.66 -2.14 -17.11
CA ILE A 42 1.25 -1.18 -18.05
C ILE A 42 2.51 -1.80 -18.66
N ASP A 43 2.89 -1.34 -19.86
CA ASP A 43 4.20 -1.69 -20.42
C ASP A 43 5.31 -0.75 -19.94
N LYS A 44 6.54 -1.06 -20.37
CA LYS A 44 7.74 -0.28 -20.06
C LYS A 44 7.68 1.18 -20.55
N ASP A 45 6.83 1.46 -21.53
CA ASP A 45 6.66 2.78 -22.14
C ASP A 45 5.47 3.53 -21.48
N GLY A 46 4.84 2.94 -20.44
CA GLY A 46 3.71 3.50 -19.71
C GLY A 46 2.36 3.32 -20.39
N MET A 47 2.26 2.51 -21.45
CA MET A 47 1.00 2.27 -22.13
C MET A 47 0.18 1.20 -21.42
N PHE A 48 -1.12 1.46 -21.28
CA PHE A 48 -2.09 0.52 -20.73
C PHE A 48 -2.15 -0.77 -21.56
N ARG A 49 -2.10 -1.92 -20.89
CA ARG A 49 -2.23 -3.25 -21.51
C ARG A 49 -3.50 -3.97 -21.10
N ARG A 50 -3.79 -4.05 -19.80
CA ARG A 50 -5.02 -4.66 -19.28
C ARG A 50 -5.35 -4.17 -17.87
N ALA A 51 -6.61 -4.32 -17.49
CA ALA A 51 -7.05 -4.22 -16.10
C ALA A 51 -7.85 -5.46 -15.72
N SER A 52 -7.71 -5.93 -14.48
CA SER A 52 -8.46 -7.05 -13.94
C SER A 52 -8.98 -6.73 -12.54
N LEU A 53 -10.15 -7.27 -12.21
CA LEU A 53 -10.69 -7.22 -10.85
C LEU A 53 -10.09 -8.35 -10.03
N ILE A 54 -9.57 -8.02 -8.85
CA ILE A 54 -9.12 -9.01 -7.88
C ILE A 54 -10.30 -9.33 -6.96
N GLN A 55 -10.79 -10.57 -7.04
CA GLN A 55 -11.84 -11.06 -6.16
C GLN A 55 -11.26 -11.43 -4.80
N LYS A 56 -12.06 -11.34 -3.72
CA LYS A 56 -11.59 -11.59 -2.34
C LYS A 56 -11.06 -13.00 -2.16
N GLU A 57 -11.57 -13.94 -2.94
CA GLU A 57 -11.22 -15.35 -2.97
C GLU A 57 -9.80 -15.59 -3.52
N ASN A 58 -9.25 -14.62 -4.27
CA ASN A 58 -7.91 -14.71 -4.88
C ASN A 58 -6.80 -14.08 -4.03
N ASN A 59 -7.03 -13.88 -2.73
CA ASN A 59 -6.10 -13.26 -1.78
C ASN A 59 -5.58 -11.88 -2.24
N PRO A 60 -6.35 -10.79 -2.04
CA PRO A 60 -5.99 -9.45 -2.50
C PRO A 60 -4.85 -8.77 -1.72
N LYS A 61 -4.26 -9.46 -0.71
CA LYS A 61 -3.21 -8.89 0.14
C LYS A 61 -1.98 -8.58 -0.70
N THR A 62 -1.73 -7.30 -0.89
CA THR A 62 -0.61 -6.77 -1.64
C THR A 62 0.31 -6.04 -0.68
N LEU A 63 1.59 -6.39 -0.72
CA LEU A 63 2.61 -5.70 0.04
C LEU A 63 3.02 -4.43 -0.72
N ILE A 64 2.76 -3.26 -0.14
CA ILE A 64 3.08 -1.96 -0.73
C ILE A 64 4.18 -1.26 0.07
N PRO A 65 5.14 -0.59 -0.59
CA PRO A 65 6.11 0.25 0.12
C PRO A 65 5.40 1.50 0.65
N VAL A 66 5.74 1.92 1.87
CA VAL A 66 5.16 3.09 2.51
C VAL A 66 6.22 3.94 3.20
N THR A 67 6.07 5.26 3.12
CA THR A 67 6.80 6.19 3.97
C THR A 67 6.07 6.34 5.32
N GLU A 68 6.77 6.84 6.34
CA GLU A 68 6.16 7.04 7.67
C GLU A 68 4.94 7.98 7.63
N GLY A 69 5.01 9.07 6.84
CA GLY A 69 3.88 9.98 6.65
C GLY A 69 2.69 9.33 5.94
N SER A 70 2.97 8.54 4.90
CA SER A 70 1.95 7.83 4.14
C SER A 70 1.30 6.67 4.93
N ALA A 71 2.06 5.99 5.80
CA ALA A 71 1.53 4.94 6.67
C ALA A 71 0.62 5.50 7.78
N GLY A 72 0.95 6.68 8.31
CA GLY A 72 0.19 7.38 9.34
C GLY A 72 -0.88 8.34 8.83
N ARG A 73 -1.33 8.18 7.57
CA ARG A 73 -2.21 9.13 6.88
C ARG A 73 -3.61 9.19 7.52
N THR A 74 -3.78 10.06 8.52
CA THR A 74 -5.09 10.35 9.13
C THR A 74 -5.79 11.53 8.45
N SER A 75 -5.02 12.50 7.90
CA SER A 75 -5.56 13.74 7.33
C SER A 75 -4.69 14.44 6.27
N GLY A 76 -3.46 13.96 5.99
CA GLY A 76 -2.55 14.54 4.99
C GLY A 76 -2.64 13.87 3.61
N GLU A 77 -2.16 14.53 2.57
CA GLU A 77 -2.05 13.99 1.20
C GLU A 77 -0.67 13.37 0.98
N ASP A 78 -0.50 12.09 1.37
CA ASP A 78 0.76 11.37 1.23
C ASP A 78 0.58 10.09 0.38
N PRO A 79 0.84 10.13 -0.94
CA PRO A 79 0.58 9.00 -1.83
C PRO A 79 1.50 7.82 -1.56
N HIS A 80 0.96 6.61 -1.66
CA HIS A 80 1.75 5.39 -1.68
C HIS A 80 2.40 5.20 -3.07
N PRO A 81 3.69 4.85 -3.13
CA PRO A 81 4.35 4.53 -4.38
C PRO A 81 3.72 3.30 -5.05
N LEU A 82 3.51 3.38 -6.37
CA LEU A 82 3.04 2.31 -7.28
C LEU A 82 1.60 1.80 -7.05
N CYS A 83 1.07 1.84 -5.83
CA CYS A 83 -0.22 1.27 -5.47
C CYS A 83 -0.94 2.17 -4.45
N ASP A 84 -1.90 2.98 -4.90
CA ASP A 84 -2.77 3.77 -4.02
C ASP A 84 -4.20 3.82 -4.61
N SER A 85 -5.07 4.54 -3.93
CA SER A 85 -6.45 4.80 -4.32
C SER A 85 -6.50 5.52 -5.68
N LEU A 86 -7.58 5.30 -6.44
CA LEU A 86 -7.76 5.86 -7.78
C LEU A 86 -7.53 7.37 -7.86
N GLN A 87 -7.89 8.12 -6.81
CA GLN A 87 -7.66 9.56 -6.74
C GLN A 87 -6.18 9.93 -6.92
N TYR A 88 -5.23 9.11 -6.44
CA TYR A 88 -3.78 9.30 -6.55
C TYR A 88 -3.16 8.77 -7.83
N CYS A 89 -3.88 7.93 -8.58
CA CYS A 89 -3.38 7.34 -9.82
C CYS A 89 -3.98 7.96 -11.08
N ALA A 90 -5.20 8.50 -10.98
CA ALA A 90 -5.96 9.03 -12.10
C ALA A 90 -5.96 10.57 -12.07
N GLY A 91 -5.22 11.19 -13.00
CA GLY A 91 -5.18 12.66 -13.11
C GLY A 91 -6.52 13.26 -13.55
N ASP A 92 -7.35 12.49 -14.24
CA ASP A 92 -8.71 12.84 -14.64
C ASP A 92 -9.76 12.56 -13.54
N TYR A 93 -9.34 12.09 -12.36
CA TYR A 93 -10.24 11.81 -11.25
C TYR A 93 -11.05 13.05 -10.83
N VAL A 94 -10.50 14.26 -10.98
CA VAL A 94 -11.21 15.51 -10.67
C VAL A 94 -12.40 15.74 -11.59
N GLN A 95 -12.36 15.21 -12.83
CA GLN A 95 -13.43 15.38 -13.81
C GLN A 95 -14.58 14.39 -13.62
N TYR A 96 -14.28 13.18 -13.10
CA TYR A 96 -15.24 12.08 -13.00
C TYR A 96 -15.56 11.66 -11.55
N GLY A 97 -14.80 12.13 -10.57
CA GLY A 97 -14.92 11.81 -9.15
C GLY A 97 -15.93 12.69 -8.41
N VAL A 98 -16.54 12.12 -7.36
CA VAL A 98 -17.63 12.76 -6.58
C VAL A 98 -17.08 13.72 -5.48
N ARG A 99 -15.77 13.70 -5.22
CA ARG A 99 -15.08 14.59 -4.27
C ARG A 99 -13.85 15.20 -4.93
N CYS A 100 -13.95 16.47 -5.30
CA CYS A 100 -12.86 17.23 -5.88
C CYS A 100 -11.95 17.78 -4.76
N THR A 101 -10.93 17.02 -4.37
CA THR A 101 -9.70 17.58 -3.80
C THR A 101 -8.62 17.38 -4.84
N ASN A 102 -8.09 18.49 -5.34
CA ASN A 102 -7.06 18.48 -6.38
C ASN A 102 -5.72 18.15 -5.71
N ILE A 103 -5.41 16.86 -5.62
CA ILE A 103 -4.20 16.35 -4.96
C ILE A 103 -2.94 16.52 -5.82
N PHE A 104 -3.11 16.84 -7.11
CA PHE A 104 -2.02 17.15 -8.03
C PHE A 104 -1.86 18.66 -8.06
N SER A 105 -0.82 19.16 -7.39
CA SER A 105 -0.43 20.57 -7.52
C SER A 105 -0.04 20.83 -8.97
N THR A 106 -0.78 21.70 -9.65
CA THR A 106 -0.37 22.28 -10.93
C THR A 106 0.87 23.13 -10.69
N GLU A 107 2.02 22.67 -11.13
CA GLU A 107 3.13 23.56 -11.53
C GLU A 107 2.87 24.08 -12.95
#